data_AF-A1S1B0-F1
#
_entry.id   AF-A1S1B0-F1
#
_cell.length_a   1.000
_cell.length_b   1.000
_cell.length_c   1.000
_cell.angle_alpha   90.00
_cell.angle_beta   90.00
_cell.angle_gamma   90.00
#
_symmetry.space_group_name_H-M   'P 1'
#
loop_
_entity.id
_entity.type
_entity.pdbx_description
1 polymer ?
#
loop_
_entity_poly.entity_id
_entity_poly.type
_entity_poly.pdbx_seq_one_letter_code
_entity_poly.pdbx_strand_id
1 'polypeptide(L)'
;MPFEYAGCKVERQGNAYILVCPAGRAIVKKDEVVLYTPEGAVRVFSPDVHAIRGKISAVEPVKRGLPELLSEIGSEASAESPEELYNDIRLYEETEAAPERLWREYAETERRLRSLRSWLYE
;
A
#
# COMPACT_ATOMS: atom_id res chain seq x y z
N MET A 1 3.99 7.34 -7.66
CA MET A 1 3.07 8.41 -7.22
C MET A 1 2.09 7.82 -6.24
N PRO A 2 1.68 8.56 -5.19
CA PRO A 2 0.72 8.04 -4.22
C PRO A 2 -0.68 7.84 -4.82
N PHE A 3 -1.43 6.86 -4.33
CA PHE A 3 -2.85 6.63 -4.63
C PHE A 3 -3.62 6.28 -3.36
N GLU A 4 -4.94 6.21 -3.41
CA GLU A 4 -5.76 5.82 -2.25
C GLU A 4 -6.26 4.38 -2.42
N TYR A 5 -6.21 3.61 -1.33
CA TYR A 5 -6.72 2.23 -1.26
C TYR A 5 -7.22 1.98 0.16
N ALA A 6 -8.46 1.49 0.28
CA ALA A 6 -9.08 1.12 1.55
C ALA A 6 -8.98 2.20 2.66
N GLY A 7 -9.20 3.47 2.30
CA GLY A 7 -9.12 4.61 3.22
C GLY A 7 -7.69 5.06 3.58
N CYS A 8 -6.66 4.45 2.99
CA CYS A 8 -5.26 4.79 3.23
C CYS A 8 -4.59 5.37 1.99
N LYS A 9 -3.66 6.30 2.20
CA LYS A 9 -2.76 6.76 1.15
C LYS A 9 -1.64 5.73 0.98
N VAL A 10 -1.46 5.24 -0.25
CA VAL A 10 -0.46 4.23 -0.60
C VAL A 10 0.69 4.84 -1.37
N GLU A 11 1.92 4.51 -0.98
CA GLU A 11 3.14 4.85 -1.70
C GLU A 11 3.97 3.59 -1.98
N ARG A 12 4.31 3.38 -3.25
CA ARG A 12 5.20 2.29 -3.64
C ARG A 12 6.65 2.65 -3.38
N GLN A 13 7.36 1.79 -2.64
CA GLN A 13 8.80 1.88 -2.41
C GLN A 13 9.47 0.54 -2.74
N GLY A 14 10.08 0.46 -3.93
CA GLY A 14 10.71 -0.77 -4.41
C GLY A 14 9.71 -1.92 -4.55
N ASN A 15 9.90 -2.96 -3.73
CA ASN A 15 9.05 -4.16 -3.66
C ASN A 15 8.03 -4.12 -2.49
N ALA A 16 7.81 -2.96 -1.90
CA ALA A 16 6.87 -2.78 -0.80
C ALA A 16 5.87 -1.67 -1.12
N TYR A 17 4.69 -1.77 -0.50
CA TYR A 17 3.71 -0.70 -0.41
C TYR A 17 3.70 -0.14 0.99
N ILE A 18 3.71 1.18 1.11
CA ILE A 18 3.56 1.89 2.37
C ILE A 18 2.16 2.46 2.41
N LEU A 19 1.36 1.98 3.34
CA LEU A 19 0.04 2.52 3.64
C LEU A 19 0.19 3.53 4.76
N VAL A 20 -0.27 4.75 4.53
CA VAL A 20 -0.43 5.79 5.54
C VAL A 20 -1.93 5.93 5.78
N CYS A 21 -2.38 5.44 6.93
CA CYS A 21 -3.78 5.38 7.31
C CYS A 21 -4.07 6.38 8.44
N PRO A 22 -5.34 6.66 8.77
CA PRO A 22 -5.71 7.68 9.77
C PRO A 22 -5.10 7.47 11.17
N ALA A 23 -4.97 6.21 11.61
CA ALA A 23 -4.53 5.87 12.96
C ALA A 23 -3.15 5.19 13.00
N GLY A 24 -2.49 5.01 11.86
CA GLY A 24 -1.20 4.32 11.80
C GLY A 24 -0.65 4.19 10.39
N ARG A 25 0.33 3.30 10.24
CA ARG A 25 0.90 2.99 8.93
C ARG A 25 1.25 1.51 8.82
N ALA A 26 1.21 0.98 7.61
CA ALA A 26 1.68 -0.38 7.32
C ALA A 26 2.75 -0.38 6.23
N ILE A 27 3.74 -1.25 6.36
CA ILE A 27 4.67 -1.60 5.30
C ILE A 27 4.29 -3.01 4.85
N VAL A 28 3.78 -3.11 3.64
CA VAL A 28 3.26 -4.34 3.05
C VAL A 28 4.26 -4.86 2.04
N LYS A 29 4.81 -6.05 2.31
CA LYS A 29 5.56 -6.87 1.37
C LYS A 29 4.76 -8.14 1.09
N LYS A 30 5.20 -8.90 0.11
CA LYS A 30 4.53 -10.15 -0.29
C LYS A 30 4.47 -11.18 0.85
N ASP A 31 5.50 -11.25 1.67
CA ASP A 31 5.72 -12.27 2.70
C ASP A 31 5.53 -11.76 4.14
N GLU A 32 5.54 -10.44 4.33
CA GLU A 32 5.37 -9.80 5.64
C GLU A 32 4.59 -8.49 5.55
N VAL A 33 3.86 -8.19 6.61
CA VAL A 33 3.29 -6.87 6.88
C VAL A 33 3.83 -6.37 8.21
N VAL A 34 4.39 -5.16 8.21
CA VAL A 34 4.78 -4.46 9.44
C VAL A 34 3.78 -3.34 9.68
N LEU A 35 2.94 -3.46 10.70
CA LEU A 35 2.00 -2.43 11.13
C LEU A 35 2.61 -1.62 12.26
N TYR A 36 2.45 -0.30 12.20
CA TYR A 36 2.75 0.62 13.27
C TYR A 36 1.42 1.17 13.77
N THR A 37 0.90 0.57 14.84
CA THR A 37 -0.33 0.98 15.51
C THR A 37 0.00 1.95 16.66
N PRO A 38 -1.00 2.61 17.26
CA PRO A 38 -0.79 3.40 18.47
C PRO A 38 -0.25 2.58 19.66
N GLU A 39 -0.54 1.28 19.71
CA GLU A 39 -0.09 0.36 20.77
C GLU A 39 1.35 -0.13 20.57
N GLY A 40 1.86 -0.11 19.33
CA GLY A 40 3.21 -0.54 19.02
C GLY A 40 3.38 -1.02 17.59
N ALA A 41 4.54 -1.62 17.32
CA ALA A 41 4.82 -2.23 16.02
C ALA A 41 4.49 -3.73 16.05
N VAL A 42 3.66 -4.18 15.13
CA VAL A 42 3.28 -5.58 14.95
C VAL A 42 3.80 -6.06 13.60
N ARG A 43 4.37 -7.26 13.57
CA ARG A 43 4.81 -7.88 12.33
C ARG A 43 4.05 -9.19 12.10
N VAL A 44 3.40 -9.28 10.95
CA VAL A 44 2.64 -10.44 10.50
C VAL A 44 3.39 -11.07 9.33
N PHE A 45 3.62 -12.38 9.39
CA PHE A 45 4.27 -13.13 8.32
C PHE A 45 3.28 -14.08 7.66
N SER A 46 3.48 -14.38 6.38
CA SER A 46 2.75 -15.46 5.74
C SER A 46 3.07 -16.80 6.42
N PRO A 47 2.11 -17.72 6.55
CA PRO A 47 2.28 -18.99 7.27
C PRO A 47 3.50 -19.81 6.79
N ASP A 48 3.80 -19.74 5.49
CA ASP A 48 4.88 -20.50 4.85
C ASP A 48 6.29 -19.95 5.12
N VAL A 49 6.42 -18.77 5.75
CA VAL A 49 7.70 -18.11 6.05
C VAL A 49 8.39 -18.72 7.29
N HIS A 50 7.73 -19.65 7.98
CA HIS A 50 8.20 -20.29 9.23
C HIS A 50 9.42 -21.23 9.12
N ALA A 51 10.20 -21.17 8.05
CA ALA A 51 11.41 -21.99 7.89
C ALA A 51 12.76 -21.27 8.14
N ILE A 52 12.80 -20.02 8.62
CA ILE A 52 14.08 -19.32 8.83
C ILE A 52 14.47 -19.21 10.32
N ARG A 53 15.39 -20.12 10.67
CA ARG A 53 16.27 -20.09 11.86
C ARG A 53 16.84 -18.68 12.11
N GLY A 54 16.57 -18.13 13.29
CA GLY A 54 17.41 -17.09 13.88
C GLY A 54 16.69 -16.17 14.84
N LYS A 55 16.88 -16.40 16.15
CA LYS A 55 16.64 -15.44 17.25
C LYS A 55 15.54 -14.40 17.00
N ILE A 56 14.29 -14.82 16.92
CA ILE A 56 13.16 -13.91 17.08
C ILE A 56 12.75 -13.98 18.55
N SER A 57 13.07 -12.93 19.30
CA SER A 57 12.57 -12.72 20.65
C SER A 57 11.07 -12.50 20.57
N ALA A 58 10.30 -13.55 20.90
CA ALA A 58 8.84 -13.59 20.89
C ALA A 58 8.20 -13.38 19.49
N VAL A 59 7.98 -14.48 18.79
CA VAL A 59 6.82 -14.57 17.88
C VAL A 59 5.64 -14.86 18.79
N GLU A 60 4.97 -13.82 19.28
CA GLU A 60 3.63 -14.06 19.82
C GLU A 60 2.74 -14.45 18.64
N PRO A 61 2.09 -15.63 18.66
CA PRO A 61 1.06 -15.92 17.69
C PRO A 61 0.05 -14.80 17.84
N VAL A 62 -0.08 -13.97 16.80
CA VAL A 62 -1.04 -12.88 16.81
C VAL A 62 -2.40 -13.55 17.01
N LYS A 63 -2.98 -13.43 18.21
CA LYS A 63 -4.32 -13.96 18.49
C LYS A 63 -5.39 -13.22 17.65
N ARG A 64 -5.01 -12.04 17.14
CA ARG A 64 -5.77 -11.14 16.29
C ARG A 64 -5.45 -11.41 14.82
N GLY A 65 -6.46 -11.40 13.95
CA GLY A 65 -6.27 -11.54 12.51
C GLY A 65 -5.62 -10.29 11.89
N LEU A 66 -5.00 -10.44 10.70
CA LEU A 66 -4.55 -9.29 9.91
C LEU A 66 -5.66 -8.24 9.67
N PRO A 67 -6.93 -8.63 9.39
CA PRO A 67 -8.02 -7.65 9.23
C PRO A 67 -8.26 -6.79 10.48
N GLU A 68 -8.16 -7.37 11.68
CA GLU A 68 -8.32 -6.63 12.94
C GLU A 68 -7.21 -5.59 13.10
N LEU A 69 -5.97 -5.97 12.83
CA LEU A 69 -4.81 -5.07 12.89
C LEU A 69 -4.87 -3.96 11.83
N LEU A 70 -5.40 -4.25 10.64
CA LEU A 70 -5.61 -3.25 9.60
C LEU A 70 -6.69 -2.24 10.03
N SER A 71 -7.77 -2.72 10.64
CA SER A 71 -8.81 -1.86 11.21
C SER A 71 -8.26 -0.93 12.30
N GLU A 72 -7.34 -1.42 13.14
CA GLU A 72 -6.68 -0.60 14.18
C GLU A 72 -5.90 0.60 13.63
N ILE A 73 -5.32 0.48 12.43
CA ILE A 73 -4.64 1.61 11.77
C ILE A 73 -5.62 2.47 10.93
N GLY A 74 -6.90 2.10 10.87
CA GLY A 74 -7.94 2.78 10.10
C GLY A 74 -8.00 2.38 8.63
N SER A 75 -7.51 1.17 8.29
CA SER A 75 -7.63 0.58 6.95
C SER A 75 -8.92 -0.24 6.85
N GLU A 76 -9.63 -0.09 5.73
CA GLU A 76 -10.85 -0.88 5.42
C GLU A 76 -10.54 -2.20 4.70
N ALA A 77 -9.26 -2.51 4.48
CA ALA A 77 -8.83 -3.72 3.78
C ALA A 77 -9.17 -4.98 4.60
N SER A 78 -9.75 -5.98 3.92
CA SER A 78 -10.20 -7.24 4.52
C SER A 78 -9.24 -8.40 4.34
N ALA A 79 -8.01 -8.15 3.86
CA ALA A 79 -7.05 -9.19 3.54
C ALA A 79 -6.66 -10.01 4.78
N GLU A 80 -6.69 -11.33 4.64
CA GLU A 80 -6.42 -12.28 5.72
C GLU A 80 -4.92 -12.63 5.83
N SER A 81 -4.14 -12.33 4.80
CA SER A 81 -2.70 -12.62 4.76
C SER A 81 -1.86 -11.48 4.14
N PRO A 82 -0.55 -11.42 4.44
CA PRO A 82 0.37 -10.48 3.79
C PRO A 82 0.36 -10.57 2.26
N GLU A 83 0.33 -11.79 1.72
CA GLU A 83 0.35 -12.01 0.28
C GLU A 83 -0.93 -11.50 -0.39
N GLU A 84 -2.08 -11.78 0.22
CA GLU A 84 -3.37 -11.28 -0.26
C GLU A 84 -3.39 -9.75 -0.27
N LEU A 85 -3.01 -9.11 0.85
CA LEU A 85 -2.97 -7.65 0.93
C LEU A 85 -2.03 -7.04 -0.12
N TYR A 86 -0.85 -7.63 -0.32
CA TYR A 86 0.10 -7.16 -1.32
C TYR A 86 -0.47 -7.29 -2.74
N ASN A 87 -1.12 -8.41 -3.05
CA ASN A 87 -1.69 -8.68 -4.36
C ASN A 87 -2.89 -7.77 -4.65
N ASP A 88 -3.74 -7.51 -3.66
CA ASP A 88 -4.87 -6.61 -3.78
C ASP A 88 -4.42 -5.19 -4.11
N ILE A 89 -3.44 -4.66 -3.37
CA ILE A 89 -2.89 -3.32 -3.62
C ILE A 89 -2.24 -3.25 -5.01
N ARG A 90 -1.49 -4.29 -5.41
CA ARG A 90 -0.85 -4.37 -6.72
C ARG A 90 -1.90 -4.37 -7.84
N LEU A 91 -2.93 -5.20 -7.70
CA LEU A 91 -4.00 -5.28 -8.70
C LEU A 91 -4.72 -3.94 -8.80
N TYR A 92 -5.06 -3.32 -7.66
CA TYR A 92 -5.68 -2.00 -7.61
C TYR A 92 -4.82 -0.93 -8.29
N GLU A 93 -3.50 -0.93 -8.05
CA GLU A 93 -2.57 -0.02 -8.72
C GLU A 93 -2.62 -0.21 -10.24
N GLU A 94 -2.66 -1.45 -10.72
CA GLU A 94 -2.64 -1.81 -12.15
C GLU A 94 -3.97 -1.55 -12.86
N THR A 95 -5.11 -1.75 -12.21
CA THR A 95 -6.43 -1.75 -12.85
C THR A 95 -7.24 -0.47 -12.63
N GLU A 96 -7.11 0.16 -11.47
CA GLU A 96 -7.94 1.32 -11.12
C GLU A 96 -7.10 2.60 -11.04
N ALA A 97 -5.97 2.55 -10.33
CA ALA A 97 -5.14 3.73 -10.16
C ALA A 97 -4.36 4.10 -11.44
N ALA A 98 -3.91 3.13 -12.23
CA ALA A 98 -3.10 3.38 -13.42
C ALA A 98 -3.89 4.04 -14.58
N PRO A 99 -5.12 3.62 -14.94
CA PRO A 99 -5.89 4.30 -15.98
C PRO A 99 -6.20 5.76 -15.62
N GLU A 100 -6.63 6.04 -14.38
CA GLU A 100 -6.85 7.42 -13.94
C GLU A 100 -5.57 8.26 -13.97
N ARG A 101 -4.44 7.67 -13.59
CA ARG A 101 -3.11 8.31 -13.65
C ARG A 101 -2.75 8.69 -15.10
N LEU A 102 -2.90 7.77 -16.04
CA LEU A 102 -2.61 8.00 -17.45
C LEU A 102 -3.48 9.10 -18.06
N TRP A 103 -4.77 9.14 -17.74
CA TRP A 103 -5.67 10.20 -18.23
C TRP A 103 -5.29 11.58 -17.68
N ARG A 104 -4.89 11.68 -16.42
CA ARG A 104 -4.43 12.95 -15.82
C ARG A 104 -3.15 13.46 -16.49
N GLU A 105 -2.18 12.58 -16.71
CA GLU A 105 -0.92 12.90 -17.39
C GLU A 105 -1.17 13.35 -18.84
N TYR A 106 -2.07 12.66 -19.56
CA TYR A 106 -2.46 13.04 -20.91
C TYR A 106 -3.09 14.45 -20.95
N ALA A 107 -4.06 14.72 -20.06
CA ALA A 107 -4.75 16.01 -20.01
C ALA A 107 -3.82 17.19 -19.62
N GLU A 108 -2.80 16.94 -18.79
CA GLU A 108 -1.79 17.94 -18.45
C GLU A 108 -0.82 18.19 -19.60
N THR A 109 -0.43 17.13 -20.31
CA THR A 109 0.40 17.20 -21.52
C THR A 109 -0.31 17.98 -22.62
N GLU A 110 -1.60 17.73 -22.87
CA GLU A 110 -2.40 18.50 -23.82
C GLU A 110 -2.49 19.99 -23.45
N ARG A 111 -2.65 20.30 -22.16
CA ARG A 111 -2.65 21.70 -21.68
C ARG A 111 -1.32 22.39 -21.95
N ARG A 112 -0.20 21.73 -21.67
CA ARG A 112 1.16 22.24 -21.99
C ARG A 112 1.37 22.42 -23.49
N LEU A 113 0.92 21.47 -24.30
CA LEU A 113 1.03 21.58 -25.75
C LEU A 113 0.19 22.75 -26.29
N ARG A 114 -1.02 22.97 -25.76
CA ARG A 114 -1.84 24.15 -26.12
C ARG A 114 -1.17 25.47 -25.73
N SER A 115 -0.59 25.57 -24.53
CA SER A 115 0.06 26.80 -24.10
C SER A 115 1.32 27.10 -24.92
N LEU A 116 2.13 26.09 -25.22
CA LEU A 116 3.28 26.24 -26.13
C LEU A 116 2.86 26.62 -27.54
N ARG A 117 1.75 26.06 -28.03
CA ARG A 117 1.21 26.43 -29.35
C ARG A 117 0.72 27.87 -29.35
N SER A 118 0.10 28.37 -28.29
CA SER A 118 -0.32 29.79 -28.22
C SER A 118 0.87 30.75 -28.28
N TRP A 119 1.99 30.40 -27.65
CA TRP A 119 3.24 31.17 -27.69
C TRP A 119 3.93 31.22 -29.06
N LEU A 120 3.67 30.24 -29.94
CA LEU A 120 4.30 30.16 -31.27
C LEU A 120 3.56 30.96 -32.34
N TYR A 121 2.36 31.47 -32.06
CA TYR A 121 1.51 32.20 -33.00
C TYR A 121 1.21 33.65 -32.54
N GLU A 122 1.93 34.15 -31.53
CA GLU A 122 2.05 35.58 -31.16
C GLU A 122 3.41 36.12 -31.58
#